data_AF-A0A4Y2IVF5-F1
#
_entry.id   AF-A0A4Y2IVF5-F1
#
_cell.length_a   1.000
_cell.length_b   1.000
_cell.length_c   1.000
_cell.angle_alpha   90.00
_cell.angle_beta   90.00
_cell.angle_gamma   90.00
#
_symmetry.space_group_name_H-M   'P 1'
#
loop_
_entity.id
_entity.type
_entity.pdbx_description
1 polymer ?
#
loop_
_entity_poly.entity_id
_entity_poly.type
_entity_poly.pdbx_seq_one_letter_code
_entity_poly.pdbx_strand_id
1 'polypeptide(L)'
;MNMIERQLQNAVNKLVTLCDNNGHTISAEKSLCVHFCRKRNIHLDPNIQIRNASIPVRNEIRFLGVILDRKLTFLPHILHLRKKCDGSLNILKVLSRTSWGAEPPYSVFTSQKWLLRH
;
A
#
# COMPACT_ATOMS: atom_id res chain seq x y z
N MET A 1 -25.69 2.10 -16.25
CA MET A 1 -25.18 2.01 -14.87
C MET A 1 -26.22 1.43 -13.93
N ASN A 2 -27.45 1.94 -13.94
CA ASN A 2 -28.51 1.60 -12.97
C ASN A 2 -28.83 0.10 -12.83
N MET A 3 -28.83 -0.68 -13.92
CA MET A 3 -29.08 -2.12 -13.83
C MET A 3 -27.93 -2.87 -13.13
N ILE A 4 -26.68 -2.50 -13.41
CA ILE A 4 -25.50 -3.12 -12.81
C ILE A 4 -25.39 -2.73 -11.34
N GLU A 5 -25.62 -1.46 -11.02
CA GLU A 5 -25.66 -0.96 -9.65
C GLU A 5 -26.73 -1.68 -8.82
N ARG A 6 -27.94 -1.86 -9.36
CA ARG A 6 -29.00 -2.63 -8.70
C ARG A 6 -28.60 -4.10 -8.47
N GLN A 7 -27.98 -4.74 -9.45
CA GLN A 7 -27.50 -6.12 -9.29
C GLN A 7 -26.40 -6.23 -8.22
N LEU A 8 -25.46 -5.28 -8.22
CA LEU A 8 -24.41 -5.17 -7.20
C LEU A 8 -25.02 -4.95 -5.81
N GLN A 9 -25.97 -4.02 -5.69
CA GLN A 9 -26.65 -3.75 -4.44
C GLN A 9 -27.41 -4.97 -3.93
N ASN A 10 -28.11 -5.70 -4.81
CA ASN A 10 -28.78 -6.95 -4.45
C ASN A 10 -27.80 -8.03 -3.97
N ALA A 11 -26.64 -8.16 -4.62
CA ALA A 11 -25.61 -9.10 -4.22
C ALA A 11 -25.01 -8.73 -2.84
N VAL A 12 -24.75 -7.44 -2.61
CA VAL A 12 -24.27 -6.92 -1.33
C VAL A 12 -25.30 -7.16 -0.22
N ASN A 13 -26.59 -6.91 -0.49
CA ASN A 13 -27.66 -7.17 0.47
C ASN A 13 -27.71 -8.66 0.86
N LYS A 14 -27.62 -9.57 -0.11
CA LYS A 14 -27.54 -11.01 0.15
C LYS A 14 -26.32 -11.37 1.01
N LEU A 15 -25.17 -10.78 0.71
CA LEU A 15 -23.94 -11.01 1.48
C LEU A 15 -24.10 -10.53 2.93
N VAL A 16 -24.68 -9.34 3.15
CA VAL A 16 -24.97 -8.83 4.49
C VAL A 16 -25.90 -9.78 5.24
N THR A 17 -27.00 -10.23 4.63
CA THR A 17 -27.92 -11.18 5.28
C THR A 17 -27.26 -12.51 5.63
N LEU A 18 -26.34 -13.00 4.78
CA LEU A 18 -25.60 -14.23 5.06
C LEU A 18 -24.61 -14.05 6.21
N CYS A 19 -23.89 -12.93 6.26
CA CYS A 19 -23.00 -12.62 7.37
C CYS A 19 -23.77 -12.49 8.69
N ASP A 20 -24.93 -11.83 8.68
CA ASP A 20 -25.77 -11.69 9.87
C ASP A 20 -26.30 -13.04 10.36
N ASN A 21 -26.76 -13.90 9.46
CA ASN A 21 -27.18 -15.26 9.81
C ASN A 21 -26.03 -16.11 10.39
N ASN A 22 -24.80 -15.85 9.96
CA ASN A 22 -23.60 -16.53 10.44
C ASN A 22 -23.00 -15.88 11.70
N GLY A 23 -23.64 -14.84 12.27
CA GLY A 23 -23.15 -14.14 13.47
C GLY A 23 -22.01 -13.15 13.21
N HIS A 24 -21.75 -12.77 11.97
CA HIS A 24 -20.73 -11.81 11.58
C HIS A 24 -21.33 -10.46 11.18
N THR A 25 -20.81 -9.38 11.76
CA THR A 25 -21.26 -8.01 11.46
C THR A 25 -20.31 -7.30 10.51
N ILE A 26 -20.83 -6.81 9.38
CA ILE A 26 -20.07 -6.00 8.41
C ILE A 26 -20.23 -4.51 8.76
N SER A 27 -19.12 -3.79 8.90
CA SER A 27 -19.10 -2.34 9.10
C SER A 27 -18.90 -1.62 7.76
N ALA A 28 -19.82 -0.71 7.42
CA ALA A 28 -19.71 0.10 6.22
C ALA A 28 -18.49 1.06 6.25
N GLU A 29 -18.14 1.58 7.43
CA GLU A 29 -17.02 2.51 7.61
C GLU A 29 -15.66 1.87 7.34
N LYS A 30 -15.53 0.57 7.66
CA LYS A 30 -14.33 -0.23 7.38
C LYS A 30 -14.31 -0.80 5.96
N SER A 31 -15.43 -0.71 5.25
CA SER A 31 -15.55 -1.22 3.89
C SER A 31 -15.10 -0.16 2.90
N LEU A 32 -14.43 -0.60 1.83
CA LEU A 32 -14.01 0.27 0.74
C LEU A 32 -14.45 -0.37 -0.58
N CYS A 33 -14.90 0.45 -1.52
CA CYS A 33 -15.25 -0.01 -2.86
C CYS A 33 -14.16 0.38 -3.86
N VAL A 34 -13.73 -0.57 -4.69
CA VAL A 34 -12.85 -0.28 -5.84
C VAL A 34 -13.49 -0.84 -7.10
N HIS A 35 -13.77 0.04 -8.05
CA HIS A 35 -14.41 -0.34 -9.30
C HIS A 35 -13.39 -0.62 -10.41
N PHE A 36 -13.09 -1.90 -10.63
CA PHE A 36 -12.22 -2.32 -11.72
C PHE A 36 -12.94 -2.21 -13.07
N CYS A 37 -12.50 -1.30 -13.93
CA CYS A 37 -13.07 -1.15 -15.27
C CYS A 37 -12.00 -0.72 -16.28
N ARG A 38 -12.00 -1.34 -17.46
CA ARG A 38 -11.12 -0.98 -18.59
C ARG A 38 -11.76 0.05 -19.54
N LYS A 39 -13.02 0.44 -19.30
CA LYS A 39 -13.72 1.43 -20.13
C LYS A 39 -13.06 2.81 -19.96
N ARG A 40 -12.76 3.47 -21.09
CA ARG A 40 -12.14 4.80 -21.13
C ARG A 40 -13.13 5.97 -20.98
N ASN A 41 -14.43 5.68 -20.91
CA ASN A 41 -15.47 6.70 -20.85
C ASN A 41 -15.77 7.09 -19.39
N ILE A 42 -16.24 8.33 -19.19
CA ILE A 42 -16.62 8.84 -17.86
C ILE A 42 -17.81 8.00 -17.37
N HIS A 43 -17.55 7.19 -16.35
CA HIS A 43 -18.55 6.34 -15.70
C HIS A 43 -18.73 6.87 -14.28
N LEU A 44 -19.96 7.21 -13.90
CA LEU A 44 -20.30 7.63 -12.53
C LEU A 44 -19.89 6.54 -11.55
N ASP A 45 -19.24 6.89 -10.45
CA ASP A 45 -18.88 5.88 -9.47
C ASP A 45 -20.15 5.20 -8.90
N PRO A 46 -20.16 3.86 -8.78
CA PRO A 46 -21.33 3.15 -8.28
C PRO A 46 -21.57 3.54 -6.83
N ASN A 47 -22.81 3.92 -6.50
CA ASN A 47 -23.19 4.20 -5.12
C ASN A 47 -23.72 2.93 -4.46
N ILE A 48 -22.85 2.24 -3.72
CA ILE A 48 -23.22 1.01 -3.00
C ILE A 48 -23.41 1.35 -1.53
N GLN A 49 -24.50 0.87 -0.95
CA GLN A 49 -24.85 1.09 0.45
C GLN A 49 -24.85 -0.22 1.24
N ILE A 50 -24.35 -0.20 2.47
CA ILE A 50 -24.51 -1.28 3.45
C ILE A 50 -25.27 -0.69 4.64
N ARG A 51 -26.43 -1.26 4.97
CA ARG A 51 -27.25 -0.84 6.12
C ARG A 51 -27.48 0.69 6.16
N ASN A 52 -27.82 1.26 5.01
CA ASN A 52 -28.08 2.70 4.83
C ASN A 52 -26.84 3.62 4.93
N ALA A 53 -25.62 3.05 5.02
CA ALA A 53 -24.36 3.80 4.95
C ALA A 53 -23.69 3.59 3.58
N SER A 54 -23.29 4.69 2.92
CA SER A 54 -22.60 4.65 1.63
C SER A 54 -21.14 4.24 1.80
N ILE A 55 -20.67 3.31 0.97
CA ILE A 55 -19.28 2.87 0.96
C ILE A 55 -18.47 3.84 0.10
N PRO A 56 -17.38 4.45 0.63
CA PRO A 56 -16.55 5.33 -0.17
C PRO A 56 -15.82 4.54 -1.26
N VAL A 57 -15.87 5.07 -2.48
CA VAL A 57 -15.11 4.53 -3.61
C VAL A 57 -13.68 5.06 -3.58
N ARG A 58 -12.70 4.17 -3.70
CA ARG A 58 -11.27 4.48 -3.75
C ARG A 58 -10.66 4.00 -5.05
N ASN A 59 -9.62 4.70 -5.50
CA ASN A 59 -8.85 4.31 -6.69
C ASN A 59 -7.82 3.22 -6.42
N GLU A 60 -7.45 3.03 -5.15
CA GLU A 60 -6.44 2.07 -4.71
C GLU A 60 -6.87 1.38 -3.43
N ILE A 61 -6.57 0.09 -3.32
CA ILE A 61 -6.79 -0.71 -2.11
C ILE A 61 -5.64 -1.67 -1.90
N ARG A 62 -5.28 -1.88 -0.63
CA ARG A 62 -4.32 -2.93 -0.25
C ARG A 62 -5.09 -4.20 0.09
N PHE A 63 -4.91 -5.24 -0.71
CA PHE A 63 -5.52 -6.55 -0.50
C PHE A 63 -4.43 -7.62 -0.42
N LEU A 64 -4.40 -8.38 0.68
CA LEU A 64 -3.39 -9.42 0.94
C LEU A 64 -1.93 -8.95 0.76
N GLY A 65 -1.65 -7.69 1.09
CA GLY A 65 -0.31 -7.10 0.96
C GLY A 65 0.01 -6.51 -0.41
N VAL A 66 -0.82 -6.74 -1.43
CA VAL A 66 -0.67 -6.16 -2.78
C VAL A 66 -1.51 -4.89 -2.89
N ILE A 67 -0.97 -3.86 -3.56
CA ILE A 67 -1.71 -2.62 -3.83
C ILE A 67 -2.35 -2.74 -5.22
N LEU A 68 -3.68 -2.74 -5.26
CA LEU A 68 -4.47 -2.83 -6.48
C LEU A 68 -5.00 -1.45 -6.83
N ASP A 69 -4.65 -0.96 -8.01
CA ASP A 69 -5.25 0.24 -8.59
C ASP A 69 -6.48 -0.08 -9.44
N ARG A 70 -7.34 0.91 -9.63
CA ARG A 70 -8.54 0.84 -10.46
C ARG A 70 -8.32 0.24 -11.85
N LYS A 71 -7.14 0.50 -12.45
CA LYS A 71 -6.78 0.03 -13.80
C LYS A 71 -6.02 -1.29 -13.80
N LEU A 72 -5.75 -1.86 -12.62
CA LEU A 72 -4.92 -3.06 -12.43
C LEU A 72 -3.55 -2.95 -13.13
N THR A 73 -2.97 -1.76 -13.12
CA THR A 73 -1.63 -1.48 -13.67
C THR A 73 -0.51 -1.87 -12.72
N PHE A 74 -0.80 -2.04 -11.42
CA PHE A 74 0.14 -2.35 -10.34
C PHE A 74 1.28 -1.32 -10.17
N LEU A 75 1.24 -0.20 -10.89
CA LEU A 75 2.20 0.89 -10.78
C LEU A 75 2.39 1.39 -9.33
N PRO A 76 1.32 1.70 -8.55
CA PRO A 76 1.52 2.14 -7.17
C PRO A 76 2.17 1.06 -6.30
N HIS A 77 1.92 -0.22 -6.57
CA HIS A 77 2.59 -1.32 -5.89
C HIS A 77 4.08 -1.35 -6.18
N ILE A 78 4.47 -1.26 -7.45
CA ILE A 78 5.87 -1.26 -7.88
C ILE A 78 6.61 -0.04 -7.30
N LEU A 79 5.99 1.14 -7.31
CA LEU A 79 6.58 2.34 -6.71
C LEU A 79 6.76 2.19 -5.20
N HIS A 80 5.78 1.59 -4.51
CA HIS A 80 5.90 1.28 -3.09
C HIS A 80 7.05 0.31 -2.80
N LEU A 81 7.17 -0.76 -3.60
CA LEU A 81 8.26 -1.72 -3.50
C LEU A 81 9.63 -1.07 -3.75
N ARG A 82 9.75 -0.25 -4.81
CA ARG A 82 10.98 0.48 -5.13
C ARG A 82 11.41 1.35 -3.96
N LYS A 83 10.50 2.16 -3.41
CA LYS A 83 10.78 3.02 -2.25
C LYS A 83 11.25 2.23 -1.03
N LYS A 84 10.66 1.05 -0.80
CA LYS A 84 11.08 0.14 0.27
C LYS A 84 12.50 -0.37 0.05
N CYS A 85 12.82 -0.78 -1.19
CA CYS A 85 14.16 -1.24 -1.56
C CYS A 85 15.21 -0.13 -1.51
N ASP A 86 14.86 1.10 -1.90
CA ASP A 86 15.77 2.26 -1.89
C ASP A 86 16.27 2.55 -0.46
N GLY A 87 15.42 2.43 0.55
CA GLY A 87 15.82 2.56 1.96
C GLY A 87 16.87 1.52 2.36
N SER A 88 16.63 0.24 2.05
CA SER A 88 17.57 -0.84 2.31
C SER A 88 18.89 -0.67 1.54
N LEU A 89 18.81 -0.28 0.28
CA LEU A 89 19.98 -0.01 -0.57
C LEU A 89 20.78 1.18 -0.04
N ASN A 90 20.13 2.20 0.50
CA ASN A 90 20.84 3.35 1.07
C ASN A 90 21.68 2.93 2.30
N ILE A 91 21.15 2.07 3.16
CA ILE A 91 21.90 1.51 4.30
C ILE A 91 23.10 0.69 3.79
N LEU A 92 22.88 -0.21 2.84
CA LEU A 92 23.95 -1.01 2.23
C LEU A 92 25.03 -0.12 1.60
N LYS A 93 24.65 0.97 0.92
CA LYS A 93 25.57 1.96 0.33
C LYS A 93 26.39 2.74 1.37
N VAL A 94 25.86 2.94 2.58
CA VAL A 94 26.59 3.59 3.69
C VAL A 94 27.61 2.60 4.26
N LEU A 95 27.19 1.36 4.53
CA LEU A 95 28.05 0.30 5.05
C LEU A 95 29.13 -0.16 4.06
N SER A 96 28.86 -0.09 2.75
CA SER A 96 29.87 -0.42 1.73
C SER A 96 30.91 0.68 1.52
N ARG A 97 30.62 1.91 1.98
CA ARG A 97 31.57 3.05 1.95
C ARG A 97 32.41 3.16 3.21
N THR A 98 32.06 2.47 4.29
CA THR A 98 33.02 2.19 5.36
C THR A 98 34.02 1.18 4.84
N SER A 99 35.07 1.68 4.20
CA SER A 99 36.30 0.94 3.98
C SER A 99 36.76 0.46 5.35
N TRP A 100 36.53 -0.82 5.64
CA TRP A 100 37.27 -1.52 6.66
C TRP A 100 38.70 -1.63 6.14
N GLY A 101 39.46 -0.55 6.26
CA GLY A 101 40.92 -0.58 6.18
C GLY A 101 41.43 -1.40 7.35
N ALA A 102 41.28 -2.73 7.25
CA ALA A 102 42.03 -3.69 8.01
C ALA A 102 43.43 -3.79 7.39
N GLU A 103 44.14 -2.66 7.41
CA GLU A 103 45.59 -2.69 7.38
C GLU A 103 46.04 -2.69 8.84
N PRO A 104 46.70 -3.75 9.34
CA PRO A 104 47.32 -3.69 10.64
C PRO A 104 48.51 -2.73 10.51
N PRO A 105 48.55 -1.59 11.21
CA PRO A 105 49.80 -0.89 11.30
C PRO A 105 50.63 -1.67 12.30
N TYR A 106 51.75 -2.21 11.84
CA TYR A 106 52.92 -2.22 12.70
C TYR A 106 52.99 -0.83 13.32
N SER A 107 52.89 -0.82 14.64
CA SER A 107 53.20 0.24 15.58
C SER A 107 53.70 1.57 15.00
N VAL A 108 53.16 2.63 15.60
CA VAL A 108 53.70 3.99 15.79
C VAL A 108 53.11 5.11 14.93
N PHE A 109 52.64 6.14 15.66
CA PHE A 109 52.16 7.46 15.23
C PHE A 109 50.77 7.46 14.56
N THR A 110 49.70 7.85 15.25
CA THR A 110 49.52 9.26 15.61
C THR A 110 48.35 9.44 16.60
N SER A 111 48.63 9.28 17.90
CA SER A 111 47.89 9.98 18.95
C SER A 111 48.28 11.47 18.96
N GLN A 112 48.11 12.18 17.83
CA GLN A 112 48.41 13.63 17.77
C GLN A 112 47.53 14.45 16.81
N LYS A 113 46.44 13.91 16.25
CA LYS A 113 45.50 14.70 15.41
C LYS A 113 44.15 15.03 16.05
N TRP A 114 43.99 14.76 17.35
CA TRP A 114 42.78 15.09 18.11
C TRP A 114 42.95 16.25 19.11
N LEU A 115 44.15 16.83 19.23
CA LEU A 115 44.46 17.87 20.23
C LEU A 115 44.88 19.25 19.65
N LEU A 116 44.73 19.49 18.35
CA LEU A 116 44.97 20.82 17.75
C LEU A 116 43.85 21.24 16.80
N ARG A 117 42.64 21.28 17.35
CA ARG A 117 41.55 22.11 16.81
C ARG A 117 40.91 22.88 17.97
N HIS A 118 41.71 23.79 18.52
CA HIS A 118 41.27 25.09 19.03
C HIS A 118 41.96 26.13 18.16
#